data_AF-E2CLI4-F1
#
_entry.id   AF-E2CLI4-F1
#
_cell.length_a   1.000
_cell.length_b   1.000
_cell.length_c   1.000
_cell.angle_alpha   90.00
_cell.angle_beta   90.00
_cell.angle_gamma   90.00
#
_symmetry.space_group_name_H-M   'P 1'
#
loop_
_entity.id
_entity.type
_entity.pdbx_description
1 polymer ?
#
loop_
_entity_poly.entity_id
_entity_poly.type
_entity_poly.pdbx_seq_one_letter_code
_entity_poly.pdbx_strand_id
1 'polypeptide(L)' 'MGELTRQIIANSLRAVARPLRRGQIGWVSINLAERDIVDENLPDFVLDTIIEVGIEPEQVRFEVTEHAVIGPP' A
#
# COMPACT_ATOMS: atom_id res chain seq x y z
N MET A 1 -14.43 -8.91 1.58
CA MET A 1 -14.48 -7.59 0.92
C MET A 1 -13.12 -6.89 0.82
N GLY A 2 -12.10 -7.21 1.63
CA GLY A 2 -10.74 -6.66 1.46
C GLY A 2 -9.88 -7.28 0.34
N GLU A 3 -10.44 -8.19 -0.45
CA GLU A 3 -9.68 -8.94 -1.47
C GLU A 3 -9.27 -8.05 -2.66
N LEU A 4 -10.12 -7.11 -3.06
CA LEU A 4 -9.81 -6.17 -4.14
C LEU A 4 -8.67 -5.23 -3.75
N THR A 5 -8.72 -4.64 -2.55
CA THR A 5 -7.67 -3.75 -2.05
C THR A 5 -6.33 -4.47 -1.96
N ARG A 6 -6.32 -5.69 -1.41
CA ARG A 6 -5.11 -6.53 -1.33
C ARG A 6 -4.54 -6.84 -2.72
N GLN A 7 -5.39 -7.17 -3.70
CA GLN A 7 -4.97 -7.38 -5.08
C GLN A 7 -4.37 -6.11 -5.71
N ILE A 8 -4.99 -4.94 -5.50
CA ILE A 8 -4.50 -3.66 -6.03
C ILE A 8 -3.12 -3.34 -5.44
N ILE A 9 -2.95 -3.46 -4.12
CA ILE A 9 -1.68 -3.23 -3.44
C ILE A 9 -0.61 -4.17 -3.99
N ALA A 10 -0.87 -5.48 -4.00
CA ALA A 10 0.10 -6.46 -4.46
C ALA A 10 0.51 -6.25 -5.92
N ASN A 11 -0.44 -5.99 -6.80
CA ASN A 11 -0.14 -5.75 -8.21
C ASN A 11 0.62 -4.44 -8.42
N SER A 12 0.27 -3.39 -7.69
CA SER A 12 0.97 -2.10 -7.73
C SER A 12 2.42 -2.25 -7.29
N LEU A 13 2.65 -2.87 -6.13
CA LEU A 13 3.99 -3.07 -5.58
C LEU A 13 4.83 -3.95 -6.50
N ARG A 14 4.28 -5.05 -7.05
CA ARG A 14 4.99 -5.88 -8.04
C ARG A 14 5.36 -5.10 -9.31
N ALA A 15 4.48 -4.23 -9.79
CA ALA A 15 4.72 -3.43 -10.99
C ALA A 15 5.86 -2.41 -10.78
N VAL A 16 5.96 -1.80 -9.60
CA VAL A 16 6.95 -0.75 -9.30
C VAL A 16 8.21 -1.25 -8.61
N ALA A 17 8.27 -2.51 -8.16
CA ALA A 17 9.40 -3.04 -7.41
C ALA A 17 10.72 -2.94 -8.18
N ARG A 18 10.73 -3.30 -9.46
CA ARG A 18 11.96 -3.25 -10.28
C ARG A 18 12.55 -1.84 -10.39
N PRO A 19 11.79 -0.80 -10.78
CA PRO A 19 12.34 0.56 -10.84
C PRO A 19 12.70 1.12 -9.45
N LEU A 20 11.97 0.77 -8.38
CA LEU A 20 12.33 1.13 -6.99
C LEU A 20 13.67 0.54 -6.56
N ARG A 21 13.87 -0.77 -6.73
CA ARG A 21 15.12 -1.46 -6.39
C ARG A 21 16.33 -0.95 -7.18
N ARG A 22 16.10 -0.36 -8.36
CA ARG A 22 17.14 0.23 -9.20
C ARG A 22 17.38 1.71 -8.91
N GLY A 23 16.63 2.31 -7.98
CA GLY A 23 16.68 3.74 -7.71
C GLY A 23 16.22 4.62 -8.88
N GLN A 24 15.47 4.06 -9.83
CA GLN A 24 14.93 4.82 -10.97
C GLN A 24 13.75 5.70 -10.55
N ILE A 25 13.05 5.27 -9.50
CA ILE A 25 12.05 6.06 -8.77
C ILE A 25 12.35 5.92 -7.27
N GLY A 26 12.07 6.96 -6.49
CA GLY A 26 12.38 6.98 -5.05
C GLY A 26 11.28 6.34 -4.20
N TRP A 27 10.02 6.49 -4.59
CA TRP A 27 8.85 6.01 -3.85
C TRP A 27 7.64 5.86 -4.77
N VAL A 28 6.62 5.16 -4.29
CA VAL A 28 5.28 5.02 -4.90
C VAL A 28 4.23 5.47 -3.88
N SER A 29 3.13 6.04 -4.37
CA SER A 29 1.95 6.32 -3.55
C SER A 29 0.77 5.46 -4.00
N ILE A 30 0.05 4.88 -3.05
CA ILE A 30 -1.12 4.03 -3.26
C ILE A 30 -2.30 4.62 -2.51
N ASN A 31 -3.42 4.83 -3.21
CA ASN A 31 -4.65 5.28 -2.58
C ASN A 31 -5.29 4.13 -1.80
N LEU A 32 -5.72 4.39 -0.58
CA LEU A 32 -6.54 3.49 0.23
C LEU A 32 -7.98 3.99 0.28
N ALA A 33 -8.94 3.08 0.19
CA ALA A 33 -10.32 3.44 0.43
C ALA A 33 -10.57 3.56 1.94
N GLU A 34 -11.51 4.42 2.34
CA GLU A 34 -11.89 4.63 3.74
C GLU A 34 -12.19 3.33 4.49
N ARG A 35 -12.94 2.43 3.85
CA ARG A 35 -13.30 1.12 4.42
C ARG A 35 -12.10 0.22 4.73
N ASP A 36 -10.95 0.48 4.14
CA ASP A 36 -9.74 -0.34 4.30
C ASP A 36 -8.92 0.12 5.53
N ILE A 37 -9.15 1.33 6.04
CA ILE A 37 -8.46 1.89 7.21
C ILE A 37 -8.78 1.08 8.47
N VAL A 38 -9.98 0.52 8.55
CA VAL A 38 -10.44 -0.29 9.69
C VAL A 38 -10.03 -1.77 9.60
N ASP A 39 -9.35 -2.19 8.52
CA ASP A 39 -8.85 -3.57 8.39
C ASP A 39 -7.57 -3.75 9.20
N GLU A 40 -7.70 -4.32 10.40
CA GLU A 40 -6.60 -4.60 11.33
C GLU A 40 -5.50 -5.50 10.72
N ASN A 41 -5.81 -6.30 9.69
CA ASN A 41 -4.86 -7.21 9.05
C ASN A 41 -4.26 -6.64 7.76
N LEU A 42 -4.61 -5.40 7.39
CA LEU A 42 -4.06 -4.76 6.20
C LEU A 42 -2.58 -4.36 6.38
N PRO A 43 -2.14 -3.81 7.53
CA PRO A 43 -0.74 -3.44 7.74
C PRO A 43 0.21 -4.64 7.59
N ASP A 44 -0.11 -5.79 8.18
CA ASP A 44 0.71 -7.00 8.09
C ASP A 44 0.84 -7.49 6.65
N PHE A 45 -0.28 -7.50 5.91
CA PHE A 45 -0.26 -7.88 4.50
C PHE A 45 0.57 -6.93 3.64
N VAL A 46 0.51 -5.62 3.90
CA VAL A 46 1.33 -4.64 3.21
C VAL A 46 2.81 -4.91 3.47
N LEU A 47 3.18 -5.15 4.73
CA LEU A 47 4.55 -5.42 5.12
C LEU A 47 5.07 -6.72 4.48
N ASP A 48 4.30 -7.80 4.54
CA ASP A 48 4.63 -9.08 3.90
C ASP A 48 4.84 -8.90 2.39
N THR A 49 3.97 -8.13 1.73
CA THR A 49 4.07 -7.85 0.30
C THR A 49 5.31 -7.02 -0.04
N ILE A 50 5.63 -6.02 0.77
CA ILE A 50 6.85 -5.19 0.62
C ILE A 50 8.10 -6.07 0.72
N ILE A 51 8.15 -6.96 1.71
CA ILE A 51 9.23 -7.94 1.89
C ILE A 51 9.31 -8.90 0.69
N GLU A 52 8.18 -9.45 0.24
CA GLU A 52 8.10 -10.35 -0.93
C GLU A 52 8.70 -9.70 -2.19
N VAL A 53 8.40 -8.42 -2.42
CA VAL A 53 8.91 -7.69 -3.59
C VAL A 53 10.26 -7.02 -3.36
N GLY A 54 10.86 -7.13 -2.17
CA GLY A 54 12.20 -6.66 -1.86
C GLY A 54 12.41 -5.16 -2.06
N ILE A 55 11.47 -4.33 -1.60
CA ILE A 55 11.63 -2.87 -1.50
C ILE A 55 11.63 -2.44 -0.03
N GLU A 56 12.10 -1.23 0.26
CA GLU A 56 12.09 -0.70 1.62
C GLU A 56 10.71 -0.08 1.97
N PRO A 57 10.22 -0.19 3.21
CA PRO A 57 8.95 0.40 3.62
C PRO A 57 8.82 1.90 3.35
N GLU A 58 9.91 2.66 3.48
CA GLU A 58 9.96 4.11 3.25
C GLU A 58 9.69 4.51 1.78
N GLN A 59 9.75 3.53 0.87
CA GLN A 59 9.47 3.70 -0.54
C GLN A 59 7.97 3.56 -0.86
N VAL A 60 7.14 3.17 0.10
CA VAL A 60 5.68 3.03 -0.08
C VAL A 60 4.95 4.06 0.77
N ARG A 61 4.08 4.83 0.14
CA ARG A 61 3.21 5.81 0.81
C ARG A 61 1.76 5.44 0.58
N PHE A 62 0.94 5.62 1.59
CA PHE A 62 -0.51 5.47 1.47
C PHE A 62 -1.19 6.82 1.56
N GLU A 63 -2.07 7.08 0.61
CA GLU A 63 -2.92 8.25 0.58
C GLU A 63 -4.34 7.85 0.98
N VAL A 64 -4.87 8.56 1.96
CA VAL A 64 -6.27 8.46 2.39
C VAL A 64 -6.91 9.84 2.22
N THR A 65 -8.20 9.88 1.93
CA THR A 65 -8.92 11.15 1.88
C THR A 65 -9.11 11.70 3.30
N GLU A 66 -9.17 13.03 3.45
CA GLU A 66 -9.39 13.67 4.74
C GLU A 66 -10.68 13.18 5.42
N HIS A 67 -11.74 12.97 4.64
CA HIS A 67 -13.01 12.45 5.14
C HIS A 67 -12.86 11.09 5.82
N ALA A 68 -12.00 10.23 5.28
CA ALA A 68 -11.77 8.88 5.79
C ALA A 68 -11.07 8.84 7.16
N VAL A 69 -10.41 9.96 7.55
CA VAL A 69 -9.72 10.08 8.84
C VAL A 69 -10.58 10.83 9.88
N ILE A 70 -11.44 11.74 9.42
CA ILE A 70 -12.25 12.63 10.29
C ILE A 70 -13.68 12.10 10.50
N GLY A 71 -14.16 11.16 9.69
CA GLY A 71 -15.47 10.53 9.83
C GLY A 71 -15.59 9.65 11.10
N PRO A 72 -16.81 9.45 11.64
CA PRO A 72 -17.02 8.44 12.68
C PRO A 72 -16.71 7.04 12.11
N PRO A 73 -16.15 6.12 12.92
CA PRO A 73 -15.81 4.76 12.47
C PRO A 73 -17.02 3.96 11.99
#